data_AF-A0A1V5I5K9-F1
#
_entry.id   AF-A0A1V5I5K9-F1
#
_cell.length_a   1.000
_cell.length_b   1.000
_cell.length_c   1.000
_cell.angle_alpha   90.00
_cell.angle_beta   90.00
_cell.angle_gamma   90.00
#
_symmetry.space_group_name_H-M   'P 1'
#
loop_
_entity.id
_entity.type
_entity.pdbx_description
1 polymer ?
#
loop_
_entity_poly.entity_id
_entity_poly.type
_entity_poly.pdbx_seq_one_letter_code
_entity_poly.pdbx_strand_id
1 'polypeptide(L)' 'MLIVACQVCGETKVIAGTPDADGMARAMWICPVCGTGQVLQLPVAADARKADLRSIVCGMSLTRVEAEECR' A
#
# COMPACT_ATOMS: atom_id res chain seq x y z
N MET A 1 6.01 2.18 -2.32
CA MET A 1 4.75 2.15 -1.53
C MET A 1 4.07 0.81 -1.77
N LEU A 2 3.52 0.21 -0.73
CA LEU A 2 2.79 -1.07 -0.78
C LEU A 2 1.37 -0.84 -0.27
N ILE A 3 0.37 -1.36 -0.98
CA ILE A 3 -1.02 -1.42 -0.50
C ILE A 3 -1.23 -2.83 0.03
N VAL A 4 -1.62 -2.95 1.29
CA VAL A 4 -1.75 -4.24 1.97
C VAL A 4 -3.15 -4.35 2.57
N ALA A 5 -3.71 -5.56 2.56
CA ALA A 5 -5.01 -5.86 3.16
C ALA A 5 -4.86 -6.94 4.23
N CYS A 6 -5.48 -6.72 5.39
CA CYS A 6 -5.54 -7.73 6.44
C CYS A 6 -6.30 -8.95 5.91
N GLN A 7 -5.70 -10.13 6.03
CA GLN A 7 -6.27 -11.38 5.52
C GLN A 7 -7.37 -11.93 6.45
N VAL A 8 -7.56 -11.31 7.62
CA VAL A 8 -8.57 -11.70 8.61
C VAL A 8 -9.80 -10.80 8.52
N CYS A 9 -9.63 -9.47 8.62
CA CYS A 9 -10.75 -8.53 8.65
C CYS A 9 -10.89 -7.67 7.39
N GLY A 10 -9.97 -7.77 6.43
CA GLY A 10 -10.02 -6.99 5.18
C GLY A 10 -9.49 -5.56 5.30
N GLU A 11 -9.11 -5.09 6.49
CA GLU A 11 -8.60 -3.72 6.70
C GLU A 11 -7.40 -3.41 5.78
N THR A 12 -7.48 -2.32 5.01
CA THR A 12 -6.43 -1.94 4.06
C THR A 12 -5.56 -0.82 4.56
N LYS A 13 -4.25 -0.91 4.36
CA LYS A 13 -3.30 0.15 4.71
C LYS A 13 -2.28 0.36 3.62
N VAL A 14 -1.87 1.61 3.47
CA VAL A 14 -0.75 1.98 2.60
C VAL A 14 0.51 2.09 3.46
N ILE A 15 1.52 1.29 3.12
CA ILE A 15 2.79 1.25 3.83
C ILE A 15 3.87 1.85 2.94
N ALA A 16 4.71 2.69 3.54
CA ALA A 16 5.95 3.13 2.92
C ALA A 16 6.94 1.96 2.84
N GLY A 17 6.86 1.19 1.76
CA GLY A 17 7.87 0.19 1.39
C GLY A 17 8.74 0.73 0.27
N THR A 18 10.04 0.82 0.53
CA THR A 18 11.07 0.97 -0.51
C THR A 18 11.60 -0.44 -0.81
N PRO A 19 11.76 -0.84 -2.07
CA PRO A 19 12.36 -2.13 -2.39
C PRO A 19 13.82 -2.16 -1.91
N ASP A 20 14.22 -3.30 -1.35
CA ASP A 20 15.59 -3.63 -0.99
C ASP A 20 16.47 -3.78 -2.26
N ALA A 21 17.78 -3.89 -2.06
CA ALA A 21 18.75 -4.01 -3.15
C ALA A 21 18.55 -5.27 -4.02
N ASP A 22 17.93 -6.31 -3.46
CA ASP A 22 17.54 -7.54 -4.16
C ASP A 22 16.25 -7.40 -4.98
N GLY A 23 15.62 -6.21 -4.98
CA GLY A 23 14.37 -5.94 -5.68
C GLY A 23 13.13 -6.43 -4.94
N MET A 24 13.26 -6.84 -3.68
CA MET A 24 12.12 -7.27 -2.86
C MET A 24 11.69 -6.14 -1.94
N ALA A 25 10.39 -5.92 -1.76
CA ALA A 25 9.89 -5.06 -0.70
C ALA A 25 9.40 -5.93 0.46
N ARG A 26 9.96 -5.68 1.65
CA ARG A 26 9.61 -6.38 2.88
C ARG A 26 8.92 -5.41 3.83
N ALA A 27 7.80 -5.81 4.41
CA ALA A 27 7.08 -5.02 5.39
C ALA A 27 6.48 -5.91 6.46
N MET A 28 6.60 -5.50 7.71
CA MET A 28 5.82 -6.04 8.82
C MET A 28 4.80 -5.00 9.25
N TRP A 29 3.57 -5.44 9.49
CA TRP A 29 2.56 -4.58 10.08
C TRP A 29 1.60 -5.36 10.96
N ILE A 30 1.00 -4.66 11.92
CA ILE A 30 -0.02 -5.21 12.81
C ILE A 30 -1.31 -4.51 12.45
N CYS A 31 -2.36 -5.30 12.19
CA CYS A 31 -3.68 -4.76 11.90
C CYS A 31 -4.19 -3.97 13.11
N PRO A 32 -4.55 -2.67 12.95
CA PRO A 32 -5.06 -1.87 14.06
C PRO A 32 -6.46 -2.28 14.49
N VAL A 33 -7.19 -3.03 13.65
CA VAL A 33 -8.57 -3.46 13.91
C VAL A 33 -8.60 -4.79 14.65
N CYS A 34 -7.93 -5.82 14.14
CA CYS A 34 -8.01 -7.18 14.70
C CYS A 34 -6.74 -7.64 15.42
N GLY A 35 -5.67 -6.84 15.42
CA GLY A 35 -4.40 -7.16 16.08
C GLY A 35 -3.56 -8.22 15.37
N THR A 36 -4.00 -8.74 14.22
CA THR A 36 -3.23 -9.75 13.48
C THR A 36 -1.95 -9.14 12.92
N GLY A 37 -0.81 -9.72 13.31
CA GLY A 37 0.49 -9.42 12.73
C GLY A 37 0.67 -10.10 11.37
N GLN A 38 1.14 -9.36 10.38
CA GLN A 38 1.39 -9.86 9.04
C GLN A 38 2.78 -9.45 8.57
N VAL A 39 3.48 -10.40 7.96
CA VAL A 39 4.77 -10.19 7.30
C VAL A 39 4.57 -10.40 5.82
N LEU A 40 4.99 -9.42 5.04
CA LEU A 40 4.81 -9.38 3.59
C LEU A 40 6.17 -9.24 2.93
N GLN A 41 6.41 -10.06 1.92
CA GLN A 41 7.55 -9.99 1.03
C GLN A 41 7.05 -10.06 -0.40
N LEU A 42 7.25 -8.97 -1.16
CA LEU A 42 6.70 -8.81 -2.50
C LEU A 42 7.85 -8.47 -3.48
N PRO A 43 7.98 -9.18 -4.60
CA PRO A 43 8.91 -8.79 -5.65
C PRO A 43 8.46 -7.48 -6.27
N VAL A 44 9.35 -6.49 -6.35
CA VAL A 44 9.10 -5.21 -7.02
C VAL A 44 9.77 -5.24 -8.38
N ALA A 45 8.96 -5.23 -9.44
CA ALA A 45 9.46 -5.15 -10.81
C ALA A 45 10.35 -3.91 -10.97
N ALA A 46 11.46 -4.05 -11.70
CA ALA A 46 12.42 -2.95 -11.88
C ALA A 46 11.79 -1.68 -12.48
N ASP A 47 10.75 -1.85 -13.30
CA ASP A 47 10.00 -0.77 -13.96
C ASP A 47 9.14 0.04 -12.97
N ALA A 48 8.72 -0.57 -11.85
CA ALA A 48 7.97 0.11 -10.80
C ALA A 48 8.81 1.13 -10.00
N ARG A 49 10.14 1.16 -10.20
CA ARG A 49 11.04 2.14 -9.55
C ARG A 49 10.99 3.52 -10.20
N LYS A 50 10.45 3.65 -11.42
CA LYS A 50 10.32 4.92 -12.17
C LYS A 50 8.98 5.12 -12.87
N ALA A 51 8.12 4.10 -12.92
CA ALA A 51 6.80 4.22 -13.53
C ALA A 51 5.90 5.13 -12.69
N ASP A 52 5.30 6.12 -13.34
CA ASP A 52 4.31 7.04 -12.79
C ASP A 52 3.15 6.22 -12.18
N LEU A 53 2.86 6.43 -10.90
CA LEU A 53 1.81 5.70 -10.16
C LEU A 53 0.48 5.68 -10.93
N ARG A 54 0.22 6.70 -11.76
CA ARG A 54 -0.96 6.77 -12.63
C ARG A 54 -1.11 5.58 -13.59
N SER A 55 -0.02 5.04 -14.12
CA SER A 55 -0.06 3.91 -15.05
C SER A 55 -0.31 2.58 -14.32
N ILE A 56 0.21 2.44 -13.10
CA ILE A 56 0.07 1.23 -12.27
C ILE A 56 -1.34 1.11 -11.72
N VAL A 57 -1.95 2.21 -11.28
CA VAL A 57 -3.30 2.21 -10.70
C VAL A 57 -4.38 2.42 -11.79
N CYS A 58 -4.06 2.17 -13.06
CA CYS A 58 -4.98 2.30 -14.21
C CYS A 58 -5.83 3.58 -14.20
N GLY A 59 -5.30 4.71 -13.72
CA GLY A 59 -6.05 5.96 -13.64
C GLY A 59 -7.10 6.06 -12.51
N MET A 60 -7.03 5.24 -11.46
CA MET A 60 -7.81 5.48 -10.23
C MET A 60 -7.30 6.76 -9.53
N SER A 61 -7.77 7.92 -9.98
CA SER A 61 -7.62 9.17 -9.23
C SER A 61 -8.61 9.16 -8.07
N LEU A 62 -8.15 9.47 -6.86
CA LEU A 62 -9.05 9.84 -5.77
C LEU A 62 -9.87 11.05 -6.24
N THR A 63 -11.18 10.87 -6.42
CA THR A 63 -12.09 11.99 -6.51
C THR A 63 -11.92 12.80 -5.23
N ARG A 64 -11.72 14.11 -5.36
CA ARG A 64 -11.76 15.05 -4.23
C ARG A 64 -13.04 14.74 -3.45
N VAL A 65 -12.91 14.13 -2.28
CA VAL A 65 -13.95 14.25 -1.26
C VAL A 65 -13.78 15.66 -0.77
N GLU A 66 -14.65 16.55 -1.24
CA GLU A 66 -14.80 17.87 -0.64
C GLU A 66 -15.09 17.62 0.83
N ALA A 67 -14.15 18.05 1.68
CA ALA A 67 -14.32 17.95 3.12
C ALA A 67 -15.57 18.75 3.47
N GLU A 68 -16.66 18.06 3.81
CA GLU A 68 -17.78 18.72 4.48
C GLU A 68 -17.25 19.28 5.81
N GLU A 69 -17.23 20.60 5.83
CA GLU A 69 -16.83 21.48 6.91
C GLU A 69 -17.64 21.16 8.17
N CYS A 70 -17.01 20.52 9.16
CA CYS A 70 -17.58 20.33 10.48
C CYS A 70 -17.53 21.69 11.20
N ARG A 71 -18.68 22.39 11.17
CA ARG A 71 -18.96 23.63 11.90
C ARG A 71 -18.80 23.47 13.41
#